data_AF-A0AAW1XEG5-F1
#
_entry.id   AF-A0AAW1XEG5-F1
#
_cell.length_a   1.000
_cell.length_b   1.000
_cell.length_c   1.000
_cell.angle_alpha   90.00
_cell.angle_beta   90.00
_cell.angle_gamma   90.00
#
_symmetry.space_group_name_H-M   'P 1'
#
loop_
_entity.id
_entity.type
_entity.pdbx_description
1 polymer ?
#
loop_
_entity_poly.entity_id
_entity_poly.type
_entity_poly.pdbx_seq_one_letter_code
_entity_poly.pdbx_strand_id
1 'polypeptide(L)'
;MEPHFLNKSDYDQMVQSGAAFGRQFHKDDPVLDMVDEKILKRGRNRAAPGAWCSGWKGWWMDPCSQWGDANILKPGPQAKKFDESITNLLDDWSSQSNQCK
;
A
#
# COMPACT_ATOMS: atom_id res chain seq x y z
N MET A 1 21.30 6.84 15.41
CA MET A 1 20.99 5.88 14.32
C MET A 1 20.90 6.71 13.05
N GLU A 2 21.72 6.42 12.05
CA GLU A 2 21.60 7.10 10.75
C GLU A 2 20.29 6.65 10.07
N PRO A 3 19.50 7.56 9.47
CA PRO A 3 18.25 7.17 8.84
C PRO A 3 18.51 6.23 7.66
N HIS A 4 17.92 5.03 7.72
CA HIS A 4 17.94 4.08 6.61
C HIS A 4 17.05 4.59 5.47
N PHE A 5 17.65 4.81 4.31
CA PHE A 5 16.93 5.16 3.09
C PHE A 5 16.55 3.87 2.36
N LEU A 6 15.25 3.61 2.31
CA LEU A 6 14.67 2.46 1.63
C LEU A 6 14.94 2.56 0.13
N ASN A 7 15.41 1.46 -0.43
CA ASN A 7 15.72 1.34 -1.85
C ASN A 7 15.25 -0.03 -2.39
N LYS A 8 15.65 -0.39 -3.61
CA LYS A 8 15.22 -1.64 -4.26
C LYS A 8 15.52 -2.90 -3.45
N SER A 9 16.62 -2.96 -2.69
CA SER A 9 16.95 -4.13 -1.88
C SER A 9 15.95 -4.37 -0.75
N ASP A 10 15.28 -3.32 -0.28
CA ASP A 10 14.31 -3.39 0.80
C ASP A 10 12.89 -3.71 0.30
N TYR A 11 12.64 -3.66 -1.01
CA TYR A 11 11.30 -3.69 -1.58
C TYR A 11 10.46 -4.89 -1.14
N ASP A 12 11.02 -6.09 -1.22
CA ASP A 12 10.27 -7.30 -0.86
C ASP A 12 9.93 -7.32 0.63
N GLN A 13 10.87 -6.91 1.48
CA GLN A 13 10.64 -6.78 2.91
C GLN A 13 9.58 -5.71 3.22
N MET A 14 9.61 -4.56 2.53
CA MET A 14 8.60 -3.52 2.66
C MET A 14 7.20 -4.06 2.34
N VAL A 15 7.04 -4.76 1.21
CA VAL A 15 5.75 -5.31 0.75
C VAL A 15 5.24 -6.44 1.65
N GLN A 16 6.14 -7.18 2.28
CA GLN A 16 5.79 -8.28 3.19
C GLN A 16 5.52 -7.81 4.61
N SER A 17 6.05 -6.65 5.02
CA SER A 17 5.94 -6.15 6.40
C SER A 17 4.51 -5.89 6.87
N GLY A 18 3.57 -5.66 5.94
CA GLY A 18 2.21 -5.25 6.26
C GLY A 18 2.09 -3.83 6.85
N ALA A 19 3.20 -3.08 6.92
CA ALA A 19 3.21 -1.71 7.43
C ALA A 19 2.42 -0.76 6.52
N ALA A 20 1.65 0.15 7.13
CA ALA A 20 0.90 1.18 6.41
C ALA A 20 1.80 2.26 5.76
N PHE A 21 3.00 2.48 6.31
CA PHE A 21 3.89 3.57 5.89
C PHE A 21 5.31 3.05 5.69
N GLY A 22 6.00 3.60 4.69
CA GLY A 22 7.44 3.46 4.51
C GLY A 22 8.12 4.83 4.55
N ARG A 23 9.27 4.93 5.23
CA ARG A 23 10.17 6.09 5.18
C ARG A 23 11.58 5.69 5.64
N GLN A 24 12.64 6.39 5.22
CA GLN A 24 12.68 7.48 4.22
C GLN A 24 13.06 6.95 2.84
N PHE A 25 12.81 7.72 1.79
CA PHE A 25 13.21 7.41 0.41
C PHE A 25 14.07 8.54 -0.13
N HIS A 26 15.05 8.20 -0.97
CA HIS A 26 15.69 9.22 -1.79
C HIS A 26 14.69 9.75 -2.82
N LYS A 27 14.84 11.04 -3.14
CA LYS A 27 14.08 11.64 -4.23
C LYS A 27 14.40 10.88 -5.52
N ASP A 28 13.35 10.52 -6.27
CA ASP A 28 13.46 9.82 -7.54
C ASP A 28 14.15 8.44 -7.45
N ASP A 29 14.18 7.81 -6.25
CA ASP A 29 14.68 6.45 -6.10
C ASP A 29 13.80 5.46 -6.89
N PRO A 30 14.37 4.52 -7.67
CA PRO A 30 13.54 3.67 -8.50
C PRO A 30 12.75 2.59 -7.72
N VAL A 31 12.90 2.49 -6.39
CA VAL A 31 11.92 1.77 -5.56
C VAL A 31 10.54 2.43 -5.60
N LEU A 32 10.46 3.75 -5.80
CA LEU A 32 9.20 4.49 -5.92
C LEU A 32 8.46 4.09 -7.20
N ASP A 33 9.18 3.87 -8.30
CA ASP A 33 8.59 3.32 -9.54
C ASP A 33 8.05 1.89 -9.31
N MET A 34 8.76 1.07 -8.52
CA MET A 34 8.29 -0.26 -8.16
C MET A 34 7.01 -0.20 -7.31
N VAL A 35 6.90 0.75 -6.38
CA VAL A 35 5.67 0.99 -5.61
C VAL A 35 4.52 1.38 -6.53
N ASP A 36 4.76 2.31 -7.46
CA ASP A 36 3.74 2.76 -8.42
C ASP A 36 3.23 1.61 -9.29
N GLU A 37 4.13 0.81 -9.85
CA GLU A 37 3.79 -0.28 -10.77
C GLU A 37 3.13 -1.47 -10.04
N LYS A 38 3.74 -1.95 -8.96
CA LYS A 38 3.40 -3.25 -8.36
C LYS A 38 2.39 -3.14 -7.22
N ILE A 39 2.41 -2.05 -6.47
CA ILE A 39 1.49 -1.82 -5.35
C ILE A 39 0.29 -1.00 -5.83
N LEU A 40 0.55 0.20 -6.36
CA LEU A 40 -0.51 1.13 -6.75
C LEU A 40 -1.11 0.80 -8.12
N LYS A 41 -0.43 -0.03 -8.93
CA LYS A 41 -0.87 -0.43 -10.27
C LYS A 41 -1.17 0.77 -11.16
N ARG A 42 -0.36 1.81 -11.06
CA ARG A 42 -0.53 3.07 -11.79
C ARG A 42 0.61 3.32 -12.75
N GLY A 43 0.27 3.91 -13.89
CA GLY A 43 1.26 4.41 -14.84
C GLY A 43 1.82 5.76 -14.40
N ARG A 44 2.91 6.16 -15.04
CA ARG A 44 3.51 7.50 -14.85
C ARG A 44 2.45 8.60 -15.04
N ASN A 45 2.43 9.56 -14.13
CA ASN A 45 1.50 10.70 -14.10
C ASN A 45 0.00 10.31 -14.07
N ARG A 46 -0.33 9.10 -13.61
CA ARG A 46 -1.71 8.67 -13.40
C ARG A 46 -2.02 8.54 -11.92
N ALA A 47 -3.29 8.77 -11.57
CA ALA A 47 -3.81 8.44 -10.25
C ALA A 47 -3.79 6.91 -10.06
N ALA A 48 -3.68 6.46 -8.80
CA ALA A 48 -3.83 5.05 -8.49
C ALA A 48 -5.28 4.60 -8.79
N PRO A 49 -5.50 3.51 -9.55
CA PRO A 49 -6.83 2.97 -9.74
C PRO A 49 -7.44 2.50 -8.41
N GLY A 50 -8.64 3.00 -8.12
CA GLY A 50 -9.41 2.66 -6.93
C GLY A 50 -10.83 2.23 -7.27
N ALA A 51 -11.65 2.01 -6.24
CA ALA A 51 -13.06 1.68 -6.43
C ALA A 51 -13.87 2.82 -7.07
N TRP A 52 -13.34 4.05 -7.02
CA TRP A 52 -13.89 5.22 -7.69
C TRP A 52 -13.68 5.23 -9.20
N CYS A 53 -12.88 4.35 -9.78
CA CYS A 53 -12.73 4.27 -11.24
C CYS A 53 -13.96 3.57 -11.83
N SER A 54 -14.88 4.36 -12.40
CA SER A 54 -16.19 3.91 -12.90
C SER A 54 -16.25 3.73 -14.42
N GLY A 55 -15.16 4.06 -15.12
CA GLY A 55 -15.07 3.92 -16.57
C GLY A 55 -15.06 2.47 -17.04
N TRP A 56 -15.47 2.27 -18.29
CA TRP A 56 -15.50 0.94 -18.90
C TRP A 56 -14.09 0.38 -19.07
N LYS A 57 -13.88 -0.87 -18.61
CA LYS A 57 -12.62 -1.59 -18.81
C LYS A 57 -12.58 -2.20 -20.21
N GLY A 58 -11.93 -1.52 -21.15
CA GLY A 58 -11.64 -2.02 -22.50
C GLY A 58 -10.14 -2.05 -22.78
N TRP A 59 -9.70 -2.75 -23.84
CA TRP A 59 -8.27 -2.87 -24.17
C TRP A 59 -7.54 -1.53 -24.36
N TRP A 60 -8.27 -0.48 -24.75
CA TRP A 60 -7.74 0.85 -25.04
C TRP A 60 -8.27 1.93 -24.08
N MET A 61 -9.08 1.55 -23.09
CA MET A 61 -9.79 2.49 -22.21
C MET A 61 -9.28 2.34 -20.79
N ASP A 62 -8.77 3.45 -20.24
CA ASP A 62 -8.41 3.53 -18.82
C ASP A 62 -9.71 3.64 -18.00
N PRO A 63 -10.00 2.66 -17.11
CA PRO A 63 -11.19 2.70 -16.26
C PRO A 63 -11.25 3.92 -15.34
N CYS A 64 -10.11 4.60 -15.10
CA CYS A 64 -10.04 5.82 -14.31
C CYS A 64 -10.21 7.11 -15.14
N SER A 65 -10.59 7.01 -16.41
CA SER A 65 -10.98 8.17 -17.23
C SER A 65 -12.33 8.77 -16.80
N GLN A 66 -13.15 7.99 -16.09
CA GLN A 66 -14.38 8.44 -15.46
C GLN A 66 -14.31 8.14 -13.97
N TRP A 67 -14.75 9.10 -13.17
CA TRP A 67 -14.67 9.04 -11.72
C TRP A 67 -16.08 8.91 -11.17
N GLY A 68 -16.29 7.92 -10.33
CA GLY A 68 -17.50 7.72 -9.53
C GLY A 68 -17.32 8.27 -8.12
N ASP A 69 -17.97 7.62 -7.15
CA ASP A 69 -17.90 8.02 -5.75
C ASP A 69 -16.53 7.67 -5.12
N ALA A 70 -15.81 8.71 -4.68
CA ALA A 70 -14.52 8.60 -4.02
C ALA A 70 -14.59 7.98 -2.62
N ASN A 71 -15.79 7.92 -2.02
CA ASN A 71 -16.00 7.36 -0.69
C ASN A 71 -16.13 5.83 -0.69
N ILE A 72 -16.19 5.19 -1.86
CA ILE A 72 -16.24 3.73 -1.95
C ILE A 72 -14.87 3.17 -1.58
N LEU A 73 -14.82 2.45 -0.47
CA LEU A 73 -13.63 1.72 -0.02
C LEU A 73 -13.76 0.24 -0.36
N LYS A 74 -12.87 -0.26 -1.22
CA LYS A 74 -12.80 -1.69 -1.54
C LYS A 74 -11.40 -2.22 -1.19
N PRO A 75 -11.26 -3.08 -0.18
CA PRO A 75 -9.97 -3.61 0.22
C PRO A 75 -9.27 -4.38 -0.91
N GLY A 76 -8.03 -3.99 -1.22
CA GLY A 76 -7.12 -4.74 -2.09
C GLY A 76 -6.27 -5.75 -1.31
N PRO A 77 -5.38 -6.50 -1.99
CA PRO A 77 -4.48 -7.45 -1.34
C PRO A 77 -3.62 -6.83 -0.24
N GLN A 78 -3.11 -5.62 -0.46
CA GLN A 78 -2.29 -4.89 0.52
C GLN A 78 -3.11 -4.43 1.73
N ALA A 79 -4.38 -4.07 1.53
CA ALA A 79 -5.28 -3.72 2.64
C ALA A 79 -5.56 -4.95 3.54
N LYS A 80 -5.67 -6.15 2.95
CA LYS A 80 -5.81 -7.39 3.73
C LYS A 80 -4.56 -7.70 4.57
N LYS A 81 -3.36 -7.53 4.02
CA LYS A 81 -2.12 -7.68 4.78
C LYS A 81 -2.00 -6.68 5.94
N PHE A 82 -2.47 -5.46 5.72
CA PHE A 82 -2.50 -4.45 6.77
C PHE A 82 -3.48 -4.81 7.89
N ASP A 83 -4.66 -5.33 7.53
CA ASP A 83 -5.66 -5.85 8.48
C ASP A 83 -5.09 -7.00 9.33
N GLU A 84 -4.39 -7.95 8.72
CA GLU A 84 -3.67 -9.02 9.43
C GLU A 84 -2.64 -8.46 10.42
N SER A 85 -1.91 -7.42 10.01
CA SER A 85 -0.88 -6.78 10.84
C SER A 85 -1.48 -6.04 12.04
N ILE A 86 -2.61 -5.35 11.85
CA ILE A 86 -3.36 -4.73 12.95
C ILE A 86 -3.88 -5.80 13.91
N THR A 87 -4.47 -6.86 13.38
CA THR A 87 -5.05 -7.94 14.17
C THR A 87 -3.99 -8.56 15.08
N ASN A 88 -2.83 -8.92 14.52
CA ASN A 88 -1.72 -9.48 15.30
C ASN A 88 -1.24 -8.50 16.39
N LEU A 89 -1.16 -7.21 16.08
CA LEU A 89 -0.74 -6.19 17.05
C LEU A 89 -1.74 -6.05 18.21
N LEU A 90 -3.04 -6.14 17.93
CA LEU A 90 -4.09 -6.12 18.96
C LEU A 90 -4.06 -7.39 19.82
N ASP A 91 -3.85 -8.55 19.21
CA ASP A 91 -3.73 -9.82 19.91
C ASP A 91 -2.52 -9.82 20.86
N ASP A 92 -1.36 -9.36 20.38
CA ASP A 92 -0.14 -9.22 21.19
C ASP A 92 -0.37 -8.26 22.36
N TRP A 93 -0.99 -7.10 22.11
CA TRP A 93 -1.31 -6.13 23.17
C TRP A 93 -2.26 -6.72 24.22
N SER A 94 -3.30 -7.44 23.78
CA SER A 94 -4.23 -8.10 24.70
C SER A 94 -3.52 -9.16 25.56
N SER A 95 -2.59 -9.91 24.98
CA SER A 95 -1.81 -10.93 25.71
C SER A 95 -0.91 -10.32 26.78
N GLN A 96 -0.25 -9.19 26.48
CA GLN A 96 0.60 -8.47 27.43
C GLN A 96 -0.22 -7.85 28.56
N SER A 97 -1.42 -7.34 28.27
CA SER A 97 -2.30 -6.73 29.28
C SER A 97 -2.81 -7.73 30.32
N ASN A 98 -2.86 -9.02 29.96
CA ASN A 98 -3.33 -10.10 30.81
C ASN A 98 -2.20 -10.81 31.57
N GLN A 99 -0.96 -10.31 31.51
CA GLN A 99 0.14 -10.82 32.31
C GLN A 99 0.33 -9.93 33.55
N CYS A 100 0.39 -10.55 34.72
CA CYS A 100 0.82 -9.87 35.94
C CYS A 100 2.26 -9.35 35.75
N LYS A 101 2.55 -8.15 36.26
CA LYS A 101 3.92 -7.64 36.32
C LYS A 101 4.79 -8.40 37.31
#